data_AF-A0A8S3F4B8-F1
#
_entry.id   AF-A0A8S3F4B8-F1
#
_cell.length_a   1.000
_cell.length_b   1.000
_cell.length_c   1.000
_cell.angle_alpha   90.00
_cell.angle_beta   90.00
_cell.angle_gamma   90.00
#
_symmetry.space_group_name_H-M   'P 1'
#
loop_
_entity.id
_entity.type
_entity.pdbx_description
1 polymer ?
#
loop_
_entity_poly.entity_id
_entity_poly.type
_entity_poly.pdbx_seq_one_letter_code
_entity_poly.pdbx_strand_id
1 'polypeptide(L)'
;MADVSGKHFQRIKKIIESNNAIKRSTSATVKQFQALYQDFIAAISTNYEHLGTVKDVADIFLDEEKMRLLEQFEPLQNVQLAVCGYNSSGKTSFLHDFLGCGKFLPTGTGATTARIVKFSYKPADETYIREVDSFLTMVEQENSRTDLSAYFADYERARKVNVKG
;
A
#
# COMPACT_ATOMS: atom_id res chain seq x y z
N MET A 1 -14.46 33.40 15.30
CA MET A 1 -13.73 32.33 14.56
C MET A 1 -13.43 31.15 15.50
N ALA A 2 -14.49 30.59 16.11
CA ALA A 2 -14.39 29.47 17.04
C ALA A 2 -15.26 28.32 16.48
N ASP A 3 -14.83 27.07 16.70
CA ASP A 3 -15.55 25.81 16.44
C ASP A 3 -15.37 25.12 15.06
N VAL A 4 -14.62 25.69 14.12
CA VAL A 4 -14.32 24.98 12.85
C VAL A 4 -13.36 23.80 13.11
N SER A 5 -12.34 24.00 13.94
CA SER A 5 -11.32 22.98 14.27
C SER A 5 -11.90 21.75 15.00
N GLY A 6 -12.81 21.95 15.94
CA GLY A 6 -13.43 20.86 16.71
C GLY A 6 -14.31 19.94 15.84
N LYS A 7 -15.10 20.53 14.94
CA LYS A 7 -15.92 19.77 13.99
C LYS A 7 -15.07 18.97 12.99
N HIS A 8 -13.96 19.52 12.51
CA HIS A 8 -13.04 18.78 11.64
C HIS A 8 -12.38 17.61 12.36
N PHE A 9 -11.92 17.82 13.60
CA PHE A 9 -11.31 16.75 14.41
C PHE A 9 -12.30 15.59 14.65
N GLN A 10 -13.55 15.90 15.02
CA GLN A 10 -14.59 14.88 15.21
C GLN A 10 -14.90 14.11 13.92
N ARG A 11 -14.88 14.80 12.76
CA ARG A 11 -15.08 14.17 11.46
C ARG A 11 -13.92 13.23 11.10
N ILE A 12 -12.68 13.66 11.33
CA ILE A 12 -11.49 12.82 11.13
C ILE A 12 -11.54 11.58 12.03
N LYS A 13 -11.89 11.76 13.30
CA LYS A 13 -12.03 10.64 14.26
C LYS A 13 -13.05 9.60 13.77
N LYS A 14 -14.23 10.04 13.32
CA LYS A 14 -15.25 9.14 12.74
C LYS A 14 -14.75 8.40 11.49
N ILE A 15 -14.00 9.07 10.62
CA ILE A 15 -13.41 8.45 9.43
C ILE A 15 -12.41 7.36 9.85
N ILE A 16 -11.54 7.63 10.83
CA ILE A 16 -10.58 6.65 11.34
C ILE A 16 -11.30 5.44 11.95
N GLU A 17 -12.33 5.66 12.77
CA GLU A 17 -13.13 4.60 13.37
C GLU A 17 -13.83 3.74 12.31
N SER A 18 -14.44 4.36 11.30
CA SER A 18 -15.06 3.68 10.17
C SER A 18 -14.06 2.84 9.38
N ASN A 19 -12.89 3.40 9.06
CA ASN A 19 -11.85 2.68 8.33
C ASN A 19 -11.33 1.48 9.14
N ASN A 20 -11.19 1.62 10.45
CA ASN A 20 -10.80 0.53 11.33
C ASN A 20 -11.86 -0.58 11.38
N ALA A 21 -13.15 -0.23 11.38
CA ALA A 21 -14.24 -1.19 11.33
C ALA A 21 -14.25 -1.96 10.00
N ILE A 22 -14.11 -1.26 8.87
CA ILE A 22 -14.00 -1.87 7.54
C ILE A 22 -12.79 -2.82 7.51
N LYS A 23 -11.63 -2.36 7.97
CA LYS A 23 -10.40 -3.17 8.03
C LYS A 23 -10.61 -4.46 8.81
N ARG A 24 -11.23 -4.40 10.00
CA ARG A 24 -11.52 -5.59 10.82
C ARG A 24 -12.47 -6.54 10.10
N SER A 25 -13.53 -6.01 9.50
CA SER A 25 -14.53 -6.80 8.77
C SER A 25 -13.88 -7.53 7.58
N THR A 26 -13.18 -6.80 6.71
CA THR A 26 -12.48 -7.37 5.56
C THR A 26 -11.46 -8.42 5.99
N SER A 27 -10.67 -8.15 7.04
CA SER A 27 -9.69 -9.12 7.55
C SER A 27 -10.36 -10.39 8.06
N ALA A 28 -11.50 -10.27 8.74
CA ALA A 28 -12.26 -11.42 9.23
C ALA A 28 -12.84 -12.25 8.08
N THR A 29 -13.40 -11.58 7.06
CA THR A 29 -13.93 -12.26 5.86
C THR A 29 -12.83 -12.99 5.10
N VAL A 30 -11.65 -12.37 4.92
CA VAL A 30 -10.50 -13.02 4.27
C VAL A 30 -10.06 -14.26 5.04
N LYS A 31 -9.96 -14.17 6.38
CA LYS A 31 -9.62 -15.33 7.22
C LYS A 31 -10.65 -16.46 7.13
N GLN A 32 -11.94 -16.12 7.14
CA GLN A 32 -13.01 -17.11 6.97
C GLN A 32 -12.94 -17.80 5.61
N PHE A 33 -12.71 -17.02 4.55
CA PHE A 33 -12.52 -17.55 3.21
C PHE A 33 -11.31 -18.48 3.11
N GLN A 34 -10.17 -18.08 3.68
CA GLN A 34 -8.96 -18.91 3.76
C GLN A 34 -9.22 -20.23 4.49
N ALA A 35 -9.92 -20.20 5.63
CA ALA A 35 -10.27 -21.41 6.37
C ALA A 35 -11.16 -22.34 5.53
N LEU A 36 -12.23 -21.82 4.93
CA LEU A 36 -13.11 -22.60 4.04
C LEU A 36 -12.36 -23.20 2.85
N TYR A 37 -11.39 -22.47 2.30
CA TYR A 37 -10.56 -22.97 1.21
C TYR A 37 -9.67 -24.13 1.67
N GLN A 38 -9.00 -24.01 2.82
CA GLN A 38 -8.19 -25.09 3.37
C GLN A 38 -9.03 -26.34 3.68
N ASP A 39 -10.23 -26.14 4.24
CA ASP A 39 -11.19 -27.23 4.48
C ASP A 39 -11.61 -27.92 3.17
N PHE A 40 -11.85 -27.14 2.11
CA PHE A 40 -12.20 -27.65 0.79
C PHE A 40 -11.05 -28.47 0.16
N ILE A 41 -9.81 -27.95 0.20
CA ILE A 41 -8.63 -28.67 -0.30
C ILE A 41 -8.41 -29.96 0.48
N ALA A 42 -8.55 -29.94 1.80
CA ALA A 42 -8.45 -31.14 2.64
C ALA A 42 -9.54 -32.16 2.29
N ALA A 43 -10.79 -31.71 2.09
CA ALA A 43 -11.90 -32.57 1.72
C ALA A 43 -11.72 -33.22 0.34
N ILE A 44 -11.21 -32.49 -0.66
CA ILE A 44 -10.91 -33.06 -1.98
C ILE A 44 -9.77 -34.07 -1.89
N SER A 45 -8.68 -33.71 -1.20
CA SER A 45 -7.50 -34.57 -1.07
C SER A 45 -7.82 -35.89 -0.37
N THR A 46 -8.76 -35.88 0.58
CA THR A 46 -9.17 -37.07 1.33
C THR A 46 -10.14 -37.96 0.55
N ASN A 47 -11.04 -37.37 -0.25
CA ASN A 47 -12.13 -38.11 -0.89
C ASN A 47 -11.86 -38.49 -2.36
N TYR A 48 -10.86 -37.90 -3.00
CA TYR A 48 -10.58 -38.11 -4.42
C TYR A 48 -9.09 -38.32 -4.68
N GLU A 49 -8.54 -39.48 -4.26
CA GLU A 49 -7.16 -39.90 -4.56
C GLU A 49 -6.91 -40.14 -6.06
N HIS A 50 -7.96 -40.22 -6.89
CA HIS A 50 -7.88 -40.65 -8.30
C HIS A 50 -8.07 -39.52 -9.32
N LEU A 51 -8.41 -38.31 -8.90
CA LEU A 51 -8.37 -37.15 -9.78
C LEU A 51 -6.90 -36.79 -9.98
N GLY A 52 -6.44 -36.74 -11.23
CA GLY A 52 -5.13 -36.18 -11.59
C GLY A 52 -4.89 -34.89 -10.81
N THR A 53 -3.64 -34.72 -10.35
CA THR A 53 -3.16 -33.77 -9.34
C THR A 53 -4.26 -32.85 -8.83
N VAL A 54 -4.75 -33.04 -7.60
CA VAL A 54 -5.74 -32.16 -6.93
C VAL A 54 -5.52 -30.66 -7.19
N LYS A 55 -4.26 -30.27 -7.41
CA LYS A 55 -3.80 -28.99 -8.00
C LYS A 55 -4.55 -28.55 -9.25
N ASP A 56 -4.70 -29.40 -10.26
CA ASP A 56 -5.31 -29.08 -11.56
C ASP A 56 -6.79 -28.69 -11.45
N VAL A 57 -7.53 -29.27 -10.49
CA VAL A 57 -8.94 -28.90 -10.22
C VAL A 57 -9.02 -27.66 -9.33
N ALA A 58 -8.13 -27.53 -8.34
CA ALA A 58 -8.04 -26.33 -7.50
C ALA A 58 -7.66 -25.08 -8.31
N ASP A 59 -6.73 -25.21 -9.27
CA ASP A 59 -6.27 -24.16 -10.18
C ASP A 59 -7.40 -23.67 -11.11
N ILE A 60 -8.38 -24.52 -11.46
CA ILE A 60 -9.56 -24.13 -12.24
C ILE A 60 -10.47 -23.17 -11.46
N PHE A 61 -10.58 -23.35 -10.14
CA PHE A 61 -11.49 -22.55 -9.31
C PHE A 61 -10.82 -21.33 -8.67
N LEU A 62 -9.55 -21.46 -8.26
CA LEU A 62 -8.81 -20.43 -7.55
C LEU A 62 -7.33 -20.50 -7.93
N ASP A 63 -6.95 -19.59 -8.81
CA ASP A 63 -5.57 -19.21 -9.12
C ASP A 63 -4.75 -19.05 -7.82
N GLU A 64 -3.75 -19.92 -7.59
CA GLU A 64 -2.84 -19.87 -6.43
C GLU A 64 -2.28 -18.45 -6.22
N GLU A 65 -2.14 -17.67 -7.31
CA GLU A 65 -1.69 -16.29 -7.28
C GLU A 65 -2.66 -15.34 -6.56
N LYS A 66 -3.98 -15.53 -6.71
CA LYS A 66 -5.00 -14.74 -6.02
C LYS A 66 -5.04 -15.04 -4.52
N MET A 67 -4.79 -16.29 -4.15
CA MET A 67 -4.67 -16.68 -2.75
C MET A 67 -3.40 -16.10 -2.11
N ARG A 68 -2.28 -16.12 -2.84
CA ARG A 68 -1.03 -15.46 -2.42
C ARG A 68 -1.21 -13.95 -2.24
N LEU A 69 -1.95 -13.29 -3.13
CA LEU A 69 -2.32 -11.89 -2.99
C LEU A 69 -3.10 -11.65 -1.70
N LEU A 70 -4.08 -12.50 -1.38
CA LEU A 70 -4.88 -12.40 -0.14
C LEU A 70 -4.03 -12.63 1.12
N GLU A 71 -3.02 -13.49 1.07
CA GLU A 71 -2.05 -13.70 2.16
C GLU A 71 -1.11 -12.50 2.36
N GLN A 72 -0.67 -11.87 1.27
CA GLN A 72 0.07 -10.59 1.32
C GLN A 72 -0.80 -9.42 1.78
N PHE A 73 -2.13 -9.56 1.69
CA PHE A 73 -3.13 -8.69 2.31
C PHE A 73 -3.33 -8.97 3.81
N GLU A 74 -2.35 -9.60 4.48
CA GLU A 74 -2.19 -9.44 5.92
C GLU A 74 -2.38 -7.96 6.27
N PRO A 75 -3.29 -7.60 7.18
CA PRO A 75 -3.96 -6.31 7.13
C PRO A 75 -2.97 -5.19 7.45
N LEU A 76 -2.34 -4.66 6.40
CA LEU A 76 -1.33 -3.60 6.34
C LEU A 76 -1.36 -2.84 7.65
N GLN A 77 -0.46 -3.19 8.59
CA GLN A 77 -0.52 -2.65 9.96
C GLN A 77 -0.48 -1.12 9.95
N ASN A 78 0.06 -0.54 8.87
CA ASN A 78 0.16 0.87 8.62
C ASN A 78 -1.17 1.46 8.12
N VAL A 79 -1.57 2.58 8.72
CA VAL A 79 -2.67 3.41 8.23
C VAL A 79 -2.33 3.91 6.84
N GLN A 80 -3.23 3.69 5.88
CA GLN A 80 -3.09 4.19 4.51
C GLN A 80 -4.00 5.40 4.31
N LEU A 81 -3.45 6.45 3.69
CA LEU A 81 -4.18 7.64 3.31
C LEU A 81 -4.16 7.77 1.79
N ALA A 82 -5.33 7.75 1.16
CA ALA A 82 -5.48 8.06 -0.25
C ALA A 82 -5.89 9.53 -0.41
N VAL A 83 -5.14 10.29 -1.22
CA VAL A 83 -5.43 11.70 -1.53
C VAL A 83 -5.86 11.81 -2.99
N CYS A 84 -7.15 12.05 -3.21
CA CYS A 84 -7.76 12.09 -4.54
C CYS A 84 -8.41 13.46 -4.81
N GLY A 85 -8.48 13.86 -6.08
CA GLY A 85 -9.10 15.12 -6.48
C GLY A 85 -8.67 15.56 -7.89
N TYR A 86 -9.40 16.54 -8.45
CA TYR A 86 -9.13 17.08 -9.78
C TYR A 86 -7.70 17.62 -9.94
N ASN A 87 -7.24 17.75 -11.18
CA ASN A 87 -5.96 18.40 -11.46
C ASN A 87 -5.94 19.80 -10.84
N SER A 88 -4.77 20.21 -10.32
CA SER A 88 -4.57 21.50 -9.66
C SER A 88 -5.40 21.75 -8.39
N SER A 89 -6.01 20.72 -7.78
CA SER A 89 -6.74 20.86 -6.51
C SER A 89 -5.84 20.96 -5.26
N GLY A 90 -4.54 21.20 -5.43
CA GLY A 90 -3.59 21.35 -4.32
C GLY A 90 -3.16 20.05 -3.62
N LYS A 91 -3.41 18.86 -4.20
CA LYS A 91 -3.06 17.55 -3.59
C LYS A 91 -1.59 17.47 -3.15
N THR A 92 -0.67 17.87 -4.04
CA THR A 92 0.77 17.84 -3.78
C THR A 92 1.15 18.81 -2.67
N SER A 93 0.62 20.03 -2.70
CA SER A 93 0.85 21.02 -1.65
C SER A 93 0.34 20.55 -0.30
N PHE A 94 -0.87 19.97 -0.27
CA PHE A 94 -1.41 19.35 0.94
C PHE A 94 -0.49 18.26 1.50
N LEU A 95 0.07 17.39 0.65
CA LEU A 95 1.00 16.36 1.10
C LEU A 95 2.30 16.94 1.66
N HIS A 96 2.85 17.99 1.06
CA HIS A 96 4.05 18.69 1.58
C HIS A 96 3.78 19.28 2.95
N ASP A 97 2.67 20.00 3.10
CA ASP A 97 2.28 20.63 4.37
C ASP A 97 1.95 19.58 5.43
N PHE A 98 1.23 18.51 5.07
CA PHE A 98 0.82 17.45 5.99
C PHE A 98 2.00 16.64 6.52
N LEU A 99 3.00 16.36 5.67
CA LEU A 99 4.19 15.60 6.05
C LEU A 99 5.27 16.48 6.70
N GLY A 100 5.15 17.80 6.63
CA GLY A 100 6.13 18.75 7.18
C GLY A 100 7.52 18.60 6.55
N CYS A 101 7.59 18.02 5.35
CA CYS A 101 8.84 17.79 4.64
C CYS A 101 8.98 18.74 3.45
N GLY A 102 10.23 18.93 2.99
CA GLY A 102 10.52 19.75 1.81
C GLY A 102 9.81 19.25 0.55
N LYS A 103 9.81 20.06 -0.50
CA LYS A 103 9.13 19.72 -1.77
C LYS A 103 9.74 18.48 -2.43
N PHE A 104 9.11 17.32 -2.25
CA PHE A 104 9.57 16.04 -2.82
C PHE A 104 8.78 15.61 -4.07
N LEU A 105 7.65 16.25 -4.32
CA LEU A 105 6.82 16.04 -5.51
C LEU A 105 6.79 17.32 -6.32
N PRO A 106 6.71 17.24 -7.66
CA PRO A 106 6.58 18.42 -8.50
C PRO A 106 5.26 19.14 -8.18
N THR A 107 5.38 20.42 -7.82
CA THR A 107 4.25 21.35 -7.67
C THR A 107 4.23 22.27 -8.88
N GLY A 108 3.22 22.13 -9.76
CA GLY A 108 3.09 22.96 -10.96
C GLY A 108 1.66 22.96 -11.50
N THR A 109 1.36 23.92 -12.38
CA THR A 109 0.02 24.15 -12.96
C THR A 109 -0.32 23.23 -14.14
N GLY A 110 0.65 22.49 -14.66
CA GLY A 110 0.43 21.42 -15.63
C GLY A 110 -0.05 20.11 -14.96
N ALA A 111 -0.46 19.13 -15.77
CA ALA A 111 -0.72 17.77 -15.29
C ALA A 111 0.59 17.15 -14.74
N THR A 112 0.86 17.40 -13.47
CA THR A 112 2.15 17.12 -12.81
C THR A 112 2.19 15.73 -12.18
N THR A 113 1.04 15.09 -11.98
CA THR A 113 0.93 13.72 -11.46
C THR A 113 -0.23 13.01 -12.15
N ALA A 114 0.01 12.54 -13.39
CA ALA A 114 -0.91 11.64 -14.10
C ALA A 114 -0.77 10.16 -13.67
N ARG A 115 0.14 9.89 -12.72
CA ARG A 115 0.49 8.56 -12.23
C ARG A 115 0.05 8.41 -10.77
N ILE A 116 -0.37 7.21 -10.39
CA ILE A 116 -0.62 6.87 -8.99
C ILE A 116 0.75 6.74 -8.31
N VAL A 117 0.95 7.47 -7.23
CA VAL A 117 2.19 7.41 -6.45
C VAL A 117 1.87 6.91 -5.05
N LYS A 118 2.57 5.86 -4.62
CA LYS A 118 2.45 5.30 -3.27
C LYS A 118 3.72 5.62 -2.50
N PHE A 119 3.55 6.29 -1.36
CA PHE A 119 4.64 6.54 -0.42
C PHE A 119 4.57 5.57 0.74
N SER A 120 5.73 5.09 1.17
CA SER A 120 5.89 4.31 2.38
C SER A 120 7.15 4.76 3.11
N TYR A 121 7.12 4.71 4.44
CA TYR A 121 8.31 4.94 5.24
C TYR A 121 9.24 3.72 5.19
N LYS A 122 10.52 3.97 4.92
CA LYS A 122 11.59 2.98 4.98
C LYS A 122 12.87 3.64 5.52
N PRO A 123 13.75 2.87 6.17
CA PRO A 123 15.13 3.30 6.43
C PRO A 123 15.83 3.78 5.16
N ALA A 124 16.78 4.71 5.28
CA ALA A 124 17.46 5.31 4.13
C ALA A 124 18.17 4.26 3.26
N ASP A 125 18.82 3.28 3.89
CA ASP A 125 19.48 2.12 3.27
C ASP A 125 18.52 1.14 2.58
N GLU A 126 17.23 1.21 2.90
CA GLU A 126 16.18 0.40 2.28
C GLU A 126 15.34 1.19 1.26
N THR A 127 15.66 2.46 0.97
CA THR A 127 14.80 3.31 0.14
C THR A 127 15.03 3.07 -1.35
N TYR A 128 13.96 2.88 -2.12
CA TYR A 128 14.02 2.67 -3.56
C TYR A 128 12.80 3.24 -4.29
N ILE A 129 12.93 3.46 -5.59
CA ILE A 129 11.81 3.71 -6.50
C ILE A 129 11.48 2.40 -7.21
N ARG A 130 10.18 2.12 -7.32
CA ARG A 130 9.66 1.03 -8.14
C ARG A 130 8.63 1.59 -9.12
N GLU A 131 8.88 1.39 -10.40
CA GLU A 131 7.88 1.66 -11.45
C GLU A 131 7.06 0.39 -11.67
N VAL A 132 5.74 0.53 -11.61
CA VAL A 132 4.80 -0.57 -11.71
C VAL A 132 3.86 -0.26 -12.86
N ASP A 133 3.92 -1.08 -13.91
CA ASP A 133 3.09 -0.89 -15.10
C ASP A 133 1.63 -1.29 -14.86
N SER A 134 1.39 -2.31 -14.03
CA SER A 134 0.05 -2.78 -13.69
C SER A 134 0.00 -3.39 -12.29
N PHE A 135 -1.20 -3.46 -11.72
CA PHE A 135 -1.39 -4.09 -10.41
C PHE A 135 -1.06 -5.59 -10.44
N LEU A 136 -1.25 -6.25 -11.59
CA LEU A 136 -0.95 -7.67 -11.80
C LEU A 136 0.58 -7.90 -11.81
N THR A 137 1.35 -7.01 -12.44
CA THR A 137 2.81 -7.10 -12.50
C THR A 137 3.52 -6.70 -11.20
N MET A 138 2.80 -6.21 -10.16
CA MET A 138 3.38 -5.96 -8.82
C MET A 138 3.94 -7.23 -8.18
N VAL A 139 3.44 -8.40 -8.58
CA VAL A 139 3.76 -9.70 -7.99
C VAL A 139 4.96 -10.35 -8.69
N GLU A 140 5.14 -10.07 -9.98
CA GLU A 140 6.03 -10.83 -10.87
C GLU A 140 7.37 -10.14 -11.17
N GLN A 141 7.46 -8.80 -11.06
CA GLN A 141 8.65 -8.07 -11.48
C GLN A 141 9.35 -7.35 -10.32
N GLU A 142 10.45 -7.92 -9.82
CA GLU A 142 11.48 -7.23 -9.02
C GLU A 142 12.36 -6.28 -9.86
N ASN A 143 12.23 -6.32 -11.18
CA ASN A 143 13.28 -5.87 -12.11
C ASN A 143 13.39 -4.34 -12.30
N SER A 144 12.44 -3.53 -11.81
CA SER A 144 12.47 -2.07 -11.93
C SER A 144 12.74 -1.36 -10.60
N ARG A 145 13.72 -1.86 -9.82
CA ARG A 145 14.14 -1.24 -8.57
C ARG A 145 15.31 -0.28 -8.80
N THR A 146 15.07 1.01 -8.61
CA THR A 146 16.15 2.00 -8.53
C THR A 146 16.44 2.28 -7.06
N ASP A 147 17.60 1.83 -6.59
CA ASP A 147 18.05 2.09 -5.22
C ASP A 147 18.35 3.58 -5.00
N LEU A 148 17.83 4.14 -3.91
CA LEU A 148 18.05 5.53 -3.51
C LEU A 148 18.92 5.65 -2.25
N SER A 149 19.39 4.53 -1.69
CA SER A 149 20.18 4.49 -0.45
C SER A 149 21.38 5.44 -0.46
N ALA A 150 22.14 5.42 -1.55
CA ALA A 150 23.31 6.30 -1.75
C ALA A 150 22.94 7.79 -1.75
N TYR A 151 21.84 8.15 -2.42
CA TYR A 151 21.36 9.53 -2.49
C TYR A 151 21.03 10.07 -1.09
N PHE A 152 20.35 9.28 -0.26
CA PHE A 152 20.00 9.70 1.10
C PHE A 152 21.21 9.68 2.05
N ALA A 153 22.13 8.75 1.89
CA ALA A 153 23.38 8.72 2.67
C ALA A 153 24.22 9.98 2.43
N ASP A 154 24.34 10.44 1.19
CA ASP A 154 25.06 11.66 0.85
C ASP A 154 24.34 12.92 1.31
N TYR A 155 23.00 12.95 1.24
CA TYR A 155 22.19 14.03 1.79
C TYR A 155 22.38 14.20 3.30
N GLU A 156 22.41 13.09 4.06
CA GLU A 156 22.67 13.13 5.50
C GLU A 156 24.06 13.67 5.84
N ARG A 157 25.09 13.28 5.06
CA ARG A 157 26.45 13.82 5.22
C ARG A 157 26.47 15.32 4.98
N ALA A 158 25.86 15.79 3.90
CA ALA A 158 25.78 17.21 3.56
C ALA A 158 25.05 18.03 4.64
N ARG A 159 23.95 17.48 5.19
CA ARG A 159 23.20 18.11 6.29
C ARG A 159 24.02 18.20 7.58
N LYS A 160 24.80 17.17 7.94
CA LYS A 160 25.65 17.17 9.14
C LYS A 160 26.80 18.18 9.06
N VAL A 161 27.29 18.49 7.86
CA VAL A 161 28.31 19.53 7.64
C VAL A 161 27.74 20.94 7.85
N ASN A 162 26.52 21.20 7.38
CA ASN A 162 25.88 22.53 7.48
C ASN A 162 25.34 22.90 8.87
N VAL A 163 25.29 21.98 9.84
CA VAL A 163 24.83 22.25 11.22
C VAL A 163 26.00 22.63 12.15
N LYS A 164 27.24 22.53 11.68
CA LYS A 164 28.46 22.88 12.43
C LYS A 164 29.09 24.22 12.07
N GLY A 165 28.45 25.01 11.21
CA GLY A 165 28.80 26.40 10.90
C GLY A 165 27.72 27.35 11.42
#